data_AF-A0A8B3BXM6-F1
#
_entry.id   AF-A0A8B3BXM6-F1
#
_cell.length_a   1.000
_cell.length_b   1.000
_cell.length_c   1.000
_cell.angle_alpha   90.00
_cell.angle_beta   90.00
_cell.angle_gamma   90.00
#
_symmetry.space_group_name_H-M   'P 1'
#
loop_
_entity.id
_entity.type
_entity.pdbx_description
1 polymer ?
#
loop_
_entity_poly.entity_id
_entity_poly.type
_entity_poly.pdbx_seq_one_letter_code
_entity_poly.pdbx_strand_id
1 'polypeptide(L)'
;MSKVKVIRQPTAEETLIFEFETASSEFLVKNFTDGDIYASLERDATKEQSVLIPAQTAQVLQYGSYGGGKSNIVQIIPTATSEKGVEVQCLKW
;
A
#
# COMPACT_ATOMS: atom_id res chain seq x y z
N MET A 1 2.56 13.51 20.96
CA MET A 1 3.04 12.41 20.09
C MET A 1 2.01 12.20 18.98
N SER A 2 2.40 12.31 17.72
CA SER A 2 1.53 11.96 16.60
C SER A 2 1.28 10.45 16.63
N LYS A 3 0.01 10.03 16.71
CA LYS A 3 -0.35 8.61 16.62
C LYS A 3 0.07 8.08 15.25
N VAL A 4 0.64 6.88 15.19
CA VAL A 4 0.95 6.20 13.94
C VAL A 4 -0.36 5.95 13.19
N LYS A 5 -0.46 6.43 11.94
CA LYS A 5 -1.61 6.18 11.07
C LYS A 5 -1.35 4.91 10.26
N VAL A 6 -2.04 3.84 10.63
CA VAL A 6 -1.86 2.50 10.05
C VAL A 6 -3.20 1.84 9.81
N ILE A 7 -3.33 1.16 8.68
CA ILE A 7 -4.49 0.33 8.34
C ILE A 7 -3.94 -1.04 7.92
N ARG A 8 -4.54 -2.10 8.44
CA ARG A 8 -4.20 -3.48 8.08
C ARG A 8 -5.47 -4.21 7.67
N GLN A 9 -5.38 -4.94 6.56
CA GLN A 9 -6.49 -5.75 6.06
C GLN A 9 -5.97 -7.13 5.65
N PRO A 10 -6.75 -8.21 5.86
CA PRO A 10 -6.46 -9.51 5.26
C PRO A 10 -6.53 -9.40 3.74
N THR A 11 -5.88 -10.32 3.03
CA THR A 11 -6.01 -10.44 1.58
C THR A 11 -6.93 -11.60 1.23
N ALA A 12 -7.85 -11.37 0.30
CA ALA A 12 -8.45 -12.37 -0.58
C ALA A 12 -7.96 -12.04 -2.01
N GLU A 13 -8.20 -12.87 -3.03
CA GLU A 13 -7.78 -12.61 -4.43
C GLU A 13 -8.51 -11.40 -5.09
N GLU A 14 -8.89 -10.40 -4.31
CA GLU A 14 -9.58 -9.18 -4.68
C GLU A 14 -8.69 -7.95 -4.39
N THR A 15 -8.90 -6.88 -5.17
CA THR A 15 -8.20 -5.61 -4.99
C THR A 15 -8.64 -4.92 -3.69
N LEU A 16 -7.68 -4.47 -2.90
CA LEU A 16 -7.90 -3.72 -1.66
C LEU A 16 -7.60 -2.24 -1.86
N ILE A 17 -8.40 -1.37 -1.24
CA ILE A 17 -8.16 0.07 -1.19
C ILE A 17 -7.98 0.49 0.27
N PHE A 18 -6.78 0.99 0.58
CA PHE A 18 -6.45 1.57 1.87
C PHE A 18 -6.56 3.08 1.77
N GLU A 19 -7.66 3.64 2.30
CA GLU A 19 -7.93 5.07 2.28
C GLU A 19 -7.67 5.71 3.64
N PHE A 20 -6.93 6.82 3.63
CA PHE A 20 -6.59 7.62 4.80
C PHE A 20 -7.31 8.97 4.75
N GLU A 21 -7.64 9.52 5.92
CA GLU A 21 -8.28 10.83 6.03
C GLU A 21 -7.40 12.00 5.55
N THR A 22 -6.07 11.81 5.54
CA THR A 22 -5.11 12.85 5.17
C THR A 22 -4.22 12.34 4.05
N ALA A 23 -4.13 13.12 2.96
CA ALA A 23 -3.22 12.83 1.88
C ALA A 23 -1.76 12.92 2.33
N SER A 24 -0.96 11.95 1.91
CA SER A 24 0.44 11.78 2.27
C SER A 24 1.31 11.67 1.02
N SER A 25 2.56 12.10 1.14
CA SER A 25 3.56 11.91 0.10
C SER A 25 4.27 10.56 0.17
N GLU A 26 4.20 9.85 1.31
CA GLU A 26 4.93 8.60 1.54
C GLU A 26 4.14 7.59 2.37
N PHE A 27 4.11 6.35 1.88
CA PHE A 27 3.49 5.21 2.55
C PHE A 27 4.46 4.04 2.65
N LEU A 28 4.52 3.40 3.81
CA LEU A 28 5.18 2.10 3.99
C LEU A 28 4.15 0.99 3.82
N VAL A 29 4.34 0.15 2.82
CA VAL A 29 3.52 -1.05 2.58
C VAL A 29 4.29 -2.27 3.06
N LYS A 30 3.70 -3.05 3.96
CA LYS A 30 4.28 -4.27 4.53
C LYS A 30 3.46 -5.47 4.07
N ASN A 31 4.07 -6.33 3.26
CA ASN A 31 3.45 -7.55 2.77
C ASN A 31 3.75 -8.68 3.76
N PHE A 32 2.74 -9.14 4.52
CA PHE A 32 2.87 -10.30 5.41
C PHE A 32 2.33 -11.59 4.80
N THR A 33 1.99 -11.56 3.51
CA THR A 33 1.45 -12.71 2.80
C THR A 33 2.58 -13.57 2.24
N ASP A 34 2.25 -14.81 1.87
CA ASP A 34 3.17 -15.74 1.22
C ASP A 34 3.19 -15.58 -0.31
N GLY A 35 2.44 -14.60 -0.84
CA GLY A 35 2.44 -14.22 -2.24
C GLY A 35 2.92 -12.79 -2.45
N ASP A 36 3.18 -12.44 -3.70
CA ASP A 36 3.54 -11.08 -4.05
C ASP A 36 2.29 -10.17 -4.04
N ILE A 37 2.52 -8.87 -3.97
CA ILE A 37 1.46 -7.88 -4.10
C ILE A 37 1.89 -6.81 -5.11
N TYR A 38 0.91 -6.22 -5.77
CA TYR A 38 1.12 -5.07 -6.64
C TYR A 38 0.49 -3.85 -5.97
N ALA A 39 1.28 -2.82 -5.72
CA ALA A 39 0.85 -1.65 -4.97
C ALA A 39 0.91 -0.37 -5.82
N SER A 40 -0.11 0.47 -5.70
CA SER A 40 -0.20 1.76 -6.39
C SER A 40 -0.77 2.85 -5.49
N LEU A 41 -0.41 4.10 -5.78
CA LEU A 41 -0.99 5.29 -5.14
C LEU A 41 -2.19 5.85 -5.92
N GLU A 42 -2.61 5.15 -6.98
CA GLU A 42 -3.74 5.49 -7.84
C GLU A 42 -4.80 4.38 -7.77
N ARG A 43 -6.07 4.78 -7.92
CA ARG A 43 -7.21 3.85 -7.98
C ARG A 43 -7.29 3.24 -9.38
N ASP A 44 -7.73 1.99 -9.44
CA ASP A 44 -7.93 1.22 -10.68
C ASP A 44 -6.65 1.01 -11.49
N ALA A 45 -5.48 1.17 -10.86
CA ALA A 45 -4.20 0.86 -11.47
C ALA A 45 -4.11 -0.64 -11.81
N THR A 46 -3.55 -0.96 -12.97
CA THR A 46 -3.27 -2.34 -13.38
C THR A 46 -2.02 -2.88 -12.68
N LYS A 47 -1.77 -4.20 -12.79
CA LYS A 47 -0.53 -4.81 -12.25
C LYS A 47 0.71 -4.21 -12.90
N GLU A 48 0.64 -3.93 -14.20
CA GLU A 48 1.72 -3.37 -15.01
C GLU A 48 2.06 -1.92 -14.65
N GLN A 49 1.08 -1.17 -14.11
CA GLN A 49 1.25 0.21 -13.63
C GLN A 49 1.62 0.27 -12.14
N SER A 50 1.67 -0.88 -11.47
CA SER A 50 1.87 -0.97 -10.03
C SER A 50 3.28 -1.45 -9.68
N VAL A 51 3.71 -1.12 -8.48
CA VAL A 51 4.98 -1.59 -7.93
C VAL A 51 4.82 -3.01 -7.40
N LEU A 52 5.61 -3.94 -7.91
CA LEU A 52 5.70 -5.30 -7.37
C LEU A 52 6.44 -5.28 -6.02
N ILE A 53 5.78 -5.75 -4.97
CA ILE A 53 6.36 -5.93 -3.64
C ILE A 53 6.35 -7.43 -3.33
N PRO A 54 7.53 -8.08 -3.23
CA PRO A 54 7.62 -9.51 -2.99
C PRO A 54 6.97 -9.97 -1.68
N ALA A 55 6.62 -11.25 -1.61
CA ALA A 55 6.18 -11.92 -0.38
C ALA A 55 7.10 -11.62 0.82
N GLN A 56 6.51 -11.40 1.99
CA GLN A 56 7.24 -11.15 3.25
C GLN A 56 8.25 -9.98 3.22
N THR A 57 8.04 -8.99 2.35
CA THR A 57 8.86 -7.78 2.28
C THR A 57 8.06 -6.51 2.57
N ALA A 58 8.75 -5.39 2.67
CA ALA A 58 8.14 -4.08 2.79
C ALA A 58 8.80 -3.09 1.83
N GLN A 59 8.02 -2.14 1.32
CA GLN A 59 8.50 -1.10 0.43
C GLN A 59 7.83 0.24 0.75
N VAL A 60 8.61 1.31 0.63
CA VAL A 60 8.09 2.67 0.68
C VAL A 60 7.63 3.08 -0.72
N LEU A 61 6.36 3.46 -0.83
CA LEU A 61 5.80 4.14 -2.00
C LEU A 61 5.88 5.64 -1.78
N GLN A 62 6.41 6.35 -2.78
CA GLN A 62 6.53 7.80 -2.77
C GLN A 62 5.83 8.40 -3.97
N TYR A 63 5.10 9.49 -3.76
CA TYR A 63 4.42 10.20 -4.84
C TYR A 63 5.40 11.16 -5.55
N GLY A 64 5.80 10.78 -6.78
CA GLY A 64 6.71 11.54 -7.62
C GLY A 64 8.17 11.55 -7.14
N SER A 65 9.12 11.71 -8.07
CA SER A 65 10.57 11.68 -7.77
C SER A 65 11.07 12.85 -6.90
N TYR A 66 10.24 13.88 -6.69
CA TYR A 66 10.58 15.11 -5.94
C TYR A 66 9.45 15.61 -5.02
N GLY A 67 8.54 14.74 -4.57
CA GLY A 67 7.60 15.04 -3.47
C GLY A 67 6.53 16.10 -3.75
N GLY A 68 6.23 16.40 -5.02
CA GLY A 68 5.28 17.45 -5.40
C GLY A 68 3.81 17.08 -5.24
N GLY A 69 3.47 15.79 -5.09
CA GLY A 69 2.08 15.36 -4.95
C GLY A 69 1.82 14.51 -3.72
N LYS A 70 0.54 14.27 -3.47
CA LYS A 70 0.05 13.51 -2.33
C LYS A 70 -1.02 12.56 -2.81
N SER A 71 -1.12 11.40 -2.18
CA SER A 71 -2.27 10.51 -2.31
C SER A 71 -2.84 10.24 -0.92
N ASN A 72 -4.15 10.08 -0.83
CA ASN A 72 -4.79 9.59 0.39
C ASN A 72 -5.15 8.10 0.28
N ILE A 73 -4.81 7.45 -0.84
CA ILE A 73 -5.12 6.05 -1.10
C ILE A 73 -3.86 5.24 -1.39
N VAL A 74 -3.91 3.96 -1.03
CA VAL A 74 -3.00 2.92 -1.52
C VAL A 74 -3.84 1.76 -2.00
N GLN A 75 -3.75 1.43 -3.29
CA GLN A 75 -4.36 0.24 -3.87
C GLN A 75 -3.39 -0.94 -3.78
N ILE A 76 -3.90 -2.11 -3.40
CA ILE A 76 -3.15 -3.37 -3.37
C ILE A 76 -3.89 -4.42 -4.19
N ILE A 77 -3.19 -5.05 -5.14
CA ILE A 77 -3.66 -6.24 -5.86
C ILE A 77 -2.84 -7.43 -5.33
N PRO A 78 -3.42 -8.29 -4.47
CA PRO A 78 -2.72 -9.44 -3.92
C PRO A 78 -2.71 -10.63 -4.90
N THR A 79 -1.72 -11.52 -4.76
CA THR A 79 -1.69 -12.81 -5.48
C THR A 79 -1.94 -14.02 -4.58
N ALA A 80 -2.21 -13.81 -3.28
CA ALA A 80 -2.47 -14.86 -2.32
C ALA A 80 -3.46 -14.41 -1.24
N THR A 81 -4.27 -15.36 -0.76
CA THR A 81 -5.14 -15.15 0.40
C THR A 81 -4.33 -15.25 1.69
N SER A 82 -4.53 -14.34 2.64
CA SER A 82 -3.80 -14.31 3.91
C SER A 82 -4.57 -13.58 5.00
N GLU A 83 -4.71 -14.22 6.16
CA GLU A 83 -5.25 -13.56 7.37
C GLU A 83 -4.32 -12.48 7.91
N LYS A 84 -3.00 -12.65 7.73
CA LYS A 84 -2.03 -11.62 8.11
C LYS A 84 -2.11 -10.42 7.17
N GLY A 85 -2.33 -10.66 5.88
CA GLY A 85 -2.62 -9.65 4.86
C GLY A 85 -1.53 -8.59 4.70
N VAL A 86 -1.97 -7.37 4.39
CA VAL A 86 -1.10 -6.23 4.11
C VAL A 86 -1.38 -5.11 5.10
N GLU A 87 -0.31 -4.48 5.57
CA GLU A 87 -0.38 -3.29 6.41
C GLU A 87 0.18 -2.09 5.67
N VAL A 88 -0.59 -1.01 5.62
CA VAL A 88 -0.19 0.26 5.04
C VAL A 88 -0.06 1.27 6.17
N GLN A 89 1.11 1.90 6.25
CA GLN A 89 1.41 2.94 7.23
C GLN A 89 1.71 4.25 6.50
N CYS A 90 1.00 5.30 6.87
CA CYS A 90 1.30 6.65 6.42
C CYS A 90 2.59 7.13 7.10
N LEU A 91 3.54 7.71 6.36
CA LEU A 91 4.85 8.15 6.90
C LEU A 91 5.01 9.67 6.97
N LYS A 92 4.51 10.40 5.98
CA LYS A 92 4.65 11.87 5.89
C LYS A 92 3.29 12.51 5.61
N TRP A 93 2.61 12.97 6.65
CA TRP A 93 1.27 13.58 6.56
C TRP A 93 1.26 15.00 7.10
#